data_AF-A0A9E4P9K9-F1
#
_entry.id   AF-A0A9E4P9K9-F1
#
_cell.length_a   1.000
_cell.length_b   1.000
_cell.length_c   1.000
_cell.angle_alpha   90.00
_cell.angle_beta   90.00
_cell.angle_gamma   90.00
#
_symmetry.space_group_name_H-M   'P 1'
#
loop_
_entity.id
_entity.type
_entity.pdbx_description
1 polymer ?
#
loop_
_entity_poly.entity_id
_entity_poly.type
_entity_poly.pdbx_seq_one_letter_code
_entity_poly.pdbx_strand_id
1 'polypeptide(L)'
;LFRHVLPQTMAPIIIVVSTLIGAAIVIEAALSFLGVGLTEPSRGSWGLMLSGDQVQFIRVQPMVVLWPGIFISLTVFGANLLGDSMRDVWDPRLRGI
;
A
#
# COMPACT_ATOMS: atom_id res chain seq x y z
N LEU A 1 -32.59 1.10 10.13
CA LEU A 1 -31.12 0.92 10.17
C LEU A 1 -30.48 0.94 8.77
N PHE A 2 -30.69 -0.07 7.91
CA PHE A 2 -30.06 -0.16 6.57
C PHE A 2 -30.37 0.98 5.58
N ARG A 3 -31.50 1.68 5.73
CA ARG A 3 -31.94 2.74 4.79
C ARG A 3 -31.51 4.16 5.16
N HIS A 4 -31.08 4.38 6.40
CA HIS A 4 -30.75 5.72 6.90
C HIS A 4 -29.34 5.77 7.49
N VAL A 5 -28.95 4.79 8.31
CA VAL A 5 -27.62 4.76 8.95
C VAL A 5 -26.56 4.30 7.96
N LEU A 6 -26.84 3.24 7.19
CA LEU A 6 -25.89 2.66 6.23
C LEU A 6 -25.39 3.68 5.20
N PRO A 7 -26.23 4.40 4.43
CA PRO A 7 -25.72 5.36 3.44
C PRO A 7 -24.95 6.53 4.07
N GLN A 8 -25.26 6.91 5.32
CA GLN A 8 -24.53 7.98 6.02
C GLN A 8 -23.17 7.53 6.58
N THR A 9 -23.02 6.26 6.98
CA THR A 9 -21.75 5.75 7.52
C THR A 9 -20.85 5.11 6.45
N MET A 10 -21.38 4.78 5.28
CA MET A 10 -20.61 4.19 4.18
C MET A 10 -19.48 5.09 3.67
N ALA A 11 -19.70 6.40 3.59
CA ALA A 11 -18.67 7.34 3.14
C ALA A 11 -17.39 7.29 4.02
N PRO A 12 -17.45 7.48 5.35
CA PRO A 12 -16.27 7.34 6.20
C PRO A 12 -15.72 5.91 6.25
N ILE A 13 -16.55 4.88 6.13
CA ILE A 13 -16.08 3.48 6.06
C ILE A 13 -15.22 3.24 4.82
N ILE A 14 -15.66 3.69 3.64
CA ILE A 14 -14.90 3.54 2.39
C ILE A 14 -13.54 4.23 2.49
N ILE A 15 -13.49 5.41 3.11
CA ILE A 15 -12.25 6.15 3.35
C ILE A 15 -11.30 5.35 4.25
N VAL A 16 -11.79 4.87 5.40
CA VAL A 16 -10.97 4.07 6.34
C VAL A 16 -10.46 2.79 5.69
N VAL A 17 -11.32 2.09 4.93
CA VAL A 17 -10.93 0.87 4.21
C VAL A 17 -9.83 1.17 3.18
N SER A 18 -9.92 2.28 2.45
CA SER A 18 -8.87 2.68 1.50
C SER A 18 -7.52 2.94 2.18
N THR A 19 -7.53 3.61 3.34
CA THR A 19 -6.31 3.82 4.13
C THR A 19 -5.73 2.50 4.64
N LEU A 20 -6.59 1.57 5.11
CA LEU A 20 -6.17 0.27 5.60
C LEU A 20 -5.53 -0.60 4.51
N ILE A 21 -6.00 -0.52 3.26
CA ILE A 21 -5.39 -1.24 2.13
C ILE A 21 -3.96 -0.73 1.89
N GLY A 22 -3.74 0.58 1.92
CA GLY A 22 -2.39 1.16 1.80
C GLY A 22 -1.45 0.66 2.90
N ALA A 23 -1.93 0.65 4.15
CA ALA A 23 -1.17 0.12 5.28
C ALA A 23 -0.88 -1.38 5.15
N ALA A 24 -1.85 -2.17 4.69
CA ALA A 24 -1.70 -3.61 4.49
C ALA A 24 -0.62 -3.95 3.45
N ILE A 25 -0.53 -3.18 2.35
CA ILE A 25 0.52 -3.33 1.34
C ILE A 25 1.91 -3.09 1.94
N VAL A 26 2.07 -2.04 2.76
CA VAL A 26 3.34 -1.74 3.43
C VAL A 26 3.73 -2.86 4.40
N ILE A 27 2.77 -3.35 5.18
CA ILE A 27 2.99 -4.42 6.15
C ILE A 27 3.37 -5.72 5.43
N GLU A 28 2.67 -6.07 4.35
CA GLU A 28 3.01 -7.24 3.54
C GLU A 28 4.41 -7.12 2.95
N ALA A 29 4.77 -5.97 2.36
CA ALA A 29 6.10 -5.73 1.82
C ALA A 29 7.20 -5.82 2.91
N ALA A 30 6.94 -5.30 4.12
CA ALA A 30 7.85 -5.39 5.25
C ALA A 30 8.02 -6.83 5.76
N LEU A 31 6.93 -7.60 5.84
CA LEU A 31 6.98 -9.03 6.20
C LEU A 31 7.73 -9.85 5.13
N SER A 32 7.48 -9.57 3.85
CA SER A 32 8.19 -10.19 2.73
C SER A 32 9.68 -9.84 2.71
N PHE A 33 10.06 -8.60 3.07
CA PHE A 33 11.45 -8.20 3.28
C PHE A 33 12.13 -8.96 4.44
N LEU A 34 11.41 -9.16 5.55
CA LEU A 34 11.88 -9.95 6.69
C LEU A 34 11.91 -11.46 6.42
N GLY A 35 11.46 -11.91 5.24
CA GLY A 35 11.41 -13.32 4.86
C GLY A 35 10.28 -14.12 5.52
N VAL A 36 9.36 -13.46 6.22
CA VAL A 36 8.21 -14.07 6.93
C VAL A 36 6.89 -13.87 6.16
N GLY A 37 6.92 -13.07 5.09
CA GLY A 37 5.80 -12.83 4.18
C GLY A 37 5.72 -13.87 3.06
N LEU A 38 5.41 -13.43 1.84
CA LEU A 38 5.30 -14.31 0.68
C LEU A 38 6.64 -14.97 0.37
N THR A 39 6.76 -16.26 0.70
CA THR A 39 8.03 -17.00 0.61
C THR A 39 8.28 -17.65 -0.74
N GLU A 40 7.31 -17.59 -1.67
CA GLU A 40 7.44 -18.20 -2.99
C GLU A 40 8.07 -17.22 -4.01
N PRO A 41 9.30 -17.48 -4.50
CA PRO A 41 9.97 -16.63 -5.49
C PRO A 41 9.22 -16.54 -6.82
N SER A 42 8.36 -17.52 -7.12
CA SER A 42 7.54 -17.60 -8.33
C SER A 42 6.43 -16.56 -8.41
N ARG A 43 6.07 -15.92 -7.29
CA ARG A 43 4.99 -14.91 -7.24
C ARG A 43 5.45 -13.47 -7.43
N GLY A 44 6.76 -13.22 -7.59
CA GLY A 44 7.27 -11.88 -7.92
C GLY A 44 7.00 -10.81 -6.85
N SER A 45 7.04 -11.18 -5.57
CA SER A 45 6.93 -10.23 -4.45
C SER A 45 8.14 -9.28 -4.44
N TRP A 46 7.93 -7.99 -4.67
CA TRP A 46 8.98 -6.98 -4.61
C TRP A 46 9.62 -6.88 -3.20
N GLY A 47 8.86 -7.17 -2.14
CA GLY A 47 9.40 -7.25 -0.79
C GLY A 47 10.39 -8.40 -0.61
N LEU A 48 10.12 -9.55 -1.22
CA LEU A 48 11.04 -10.69 -1.23
C LEU A 48 12.28 -10.41 -2.11
N MET A 49 12.16 -9.62 -3.17
CA MET A 49 13.30 -9.18 -3.98
C MET A 49 14.27 -8.28 -3.20
N LEU A 50 13.81 -7.63 -2.14
CA LEU A 50 14.65 -6.87 -1.22
C LEU A 50 15.32 -7.73 -0.14
N SER A 51 14.90 -9.00 0.00
CA SER A 51 15.40 -9.95 1.01
C SER A 51 16.54 -10.85 0.47
N GLY A 52 17.38 -11.39 1.36
CA GLY A 52 18.39 -12.40 1.02
C GLY A 52 19.65 -11.88 0.31
N ASP A 53 20.28 -12.74 -0.51
CA ASP A 53 21.61 -12.53 -1.15
C ASP A 53 21.73 -11.26 -1.99
N GLN A 54 20.62 -10.64 -2.43
CA GLN A 54 20.64 -9.39 -3.19
C GLN A 54 21.21 -8.22 -2.39
N VAL A 55 21.10 -8.24 -1.05
CA VAL A 55 21.74 -7.27 -0.16
C VAL A 55 23.26 -7.39 -0.22
N GLN A 56 23.80 -8.59 -0.45
CA GLN A 56 25.25 -8.80 -0.60
C GLN A 56 25.78 -8.21 -1.91
N PHE A 57 24.94 -8.14 -2.95
CA PHE A 57 25.26 -7.53 -4.24
C PHE A 57 25.05 -6.00 -4.27
N ILE A 58 24.60 -5.35 -3.19
CA ILE A 58 24.46 -3.88 -3.15
C ILE A 58 25.75 -3.16 -3.52
N ARG A 59 26.91 -3.71 -3.11
CA ARG A 59 28.23 -3.13 -3.42
C ARG A 59 28.62 -3.26 -4.90
N VAL A 60 28.04 -4.20 -5.63
CA VAL A 60 28.36 -4.49 -7.03
C VAL A 60 27.29 -3.91 -7.97
N GLN A 61 26.02 -3.99 -7.59
CA GLN A 61 24.89 -3.54 -8.40
C GLN A 61 23.77 -2.96 -7.51
N PRO A 62 23.88 -1.68 -7.10
CA PRO A 62 22.91 -1.04 -6.20
C PRO A 62 21.49 -0.95 -6.79
N MET A 63 21.37 -0.97 -8.13
CA MET A 63 20.07 -0.98 -8.83
C MET A 63 19.17 -2.14 -8.42
N VAL A 64 19.73 -3.27 -8.00
CA VAL A 64 18.97 -4.48 -7.63
C VAL A 64 18.01 -4.21 -6.47
N VAL A 65 18.39 -3.33 -5.55
CA VAL A 65 17.56 -2.93 -4.39
C VAL A 65 16.73 -1.69 -4.68
N LEU A 66 17.27 -0.77 -5.49
CA LEU A 66 16.61 0.50 -5.83
C LEU A 66 15.31 0.30 -6.63
N TRP A 67 15.30 -0.63 -7.59
CA TRP A 67 14.11 -0.90 -8.39
C TRP A 67 12.88 -1.34 -7.55
N PRO A 68 12.94 -2.45 -6.80
CA PRO A 68 11.79 -2.88 -5.99
C PRO A 68 11.41 -1.85 -4.92
N GLY A 69 12.38 -1.12 -4.35
CA GLY A 69 12.10 -0.01 -3.43
C GLY A 69 11.26 1.10 -4.07
N ILE A 70 11.64 1.57 -5.25
CA ILE A 70 10.90 2.60 -6.00
C ILE A 70 9.48 2.11 -6.35
N PHE A 71 9.34 0.87 -6.82
CA PHE A 71 8.03 0.32 -7.18
C PHE A 71 7.10 0.18 -5.97
N ILE A 72 7.61 -0.27 -4.82
CA ILE A 72 6.83 -0.32 -3.58
C ILE A 72 6.45 1.09 -3.14
N SER A 73 7.41 2.03 -3.09
CA SER A 73 7.14 3.42 -2.72
C SER A 73 6.10 4.07 -3.64
N LEU A 74 6.19 3.87 -4.95
CA LEU A 74 5.23 4.42 -5.92
C LEU A 74 3.84 3.80 -5.75
N THR A 75 3.78 2.49 -5.48
CA THR A 75 2.49 1.78 -5.27
C THR A 75 1.82 2.24 -3.98
N VAL A 76 2.58 2.37 -2.90
CA VAL A 76 2.09 2.89 -1.61
C VAL A 76 1.68 4.35 -1.76
N PHE A 77 2.47 5.16 -2.43
CA PHE A 77 2.14 6.56 -2.69
C PHE A 77 0.87 6.68 -3.53
N GLY A 78 0.75 5.93 -4.61
CA GLY A 78 -0.45 5.89 -5.45
C GLY A 78 -1.69 5.41 -4.71
N ALA A 79 -1.57 4.37 -3.89
CA ALA A 79 -2.67 3.87 -3.07
C ALA A 79 -3.12 4.89 -2.01
N ASN A 80 -2.17 5.58 -1.36
CA ASN A 80 -2.48 6.66 -0.42
C ASN A 80 -3.13 7.86 -1.12
N LEU A 81 -2.60 8.28 -2.28
CA LEU A 81 -3.15 9.39 -3.06
C LEU A 81 -4.56 9.07 -3.56
N LEU A 82 -4.80 7.83 -3.99
CA LEU A 82 -6.12 7.35 -4.39
C LEU A 82 -7.09 7.36 -3.21
N GLY A 83 -6.65 6.93 -2.02
CA GLY A 83 -7.46 7.01 -0.80
C GLY A 83 -7.78 8.45 -0.40
N ASP A 84 -6.82 9.36 -0.53
CA ASP A 84 -7.01 10.79 -0.23
C ASP A 84 -7.92 11.46 -1.29
N SER A 85 -7.78 11.09 -2.56
CA SER A 85 -8.67 11.56 -3.64
C SER A 85 -10.10 11.05 -3.45
N MET A 86 -10.27 9.79 -3.03
CA MET A 86 -11.58 9.24 -2.68
C MET A 86 -12.13 9.93 -1.43
N ARG A 87 -11.30 10.29 -0.46
CA ARG A 87 -11.71 11.12 0.68
C ARG A 87 -12.21 12.47 0.20
N ASP A 88 -11.48 13.17 -0.66
CA ASP A 88 -11.85 14.51 -1.14
C ASP A 88 -13.14 14.50 -1.98
N VAL A 89 -13.36 13.47 -2.79
CA VAL A 89 -14.60 13.33 -3.59
C VAL A 89 -15.82 13.05 -2.71
N TRP A 90 -15.63 12.33 -1.60
CA TRP A 90 -16.71 11.90 -0.71
C TRP A 90 -16.88 12.77 0.52
N ASP A 91 -15.92 13.65 0.86
CA ASP A 91 -16.03 14.61 1.95
C ASP A 91 -16.95 15.77 1.53
N PRO A 92 -18.19 15.86 2.07
CA PRO A 92 -19.12 16.93 1.73
C PRO A 92 -18.67 18.29 2.28
N ARG A 93 -17.68 18.33 3.19
CA ARG A 93 -17.24 19.57 3.84
C ARG A 93 -16.52 20.53 2.89
N LEU A 94 -15.98 20.03 1.77
CA LEU A 94 -15.46 20.87 0.68
C LEU A 94 -16.56 21.49 -0.20
N ARG A 95 -17.84 21.12 0.01
CA ARG A 95 -18.98 21.66 -0.74
C ARG A 95 -19.66 22.86 -0.08
N GLY A 96 -19.13 23.41 1.02
CA GLY A 96 -19.60 24.68 1.59
C GLY A 96 -21.10 24.73 1.85
N ILE A 97 -21.56 24.03 2.89
CA ILE A 97 -22.83 24.30 3.58
C ILE A 97 -22.53 24.47 5.06
#